data_AF-A0A7S3FDV5-F1
#
_entry.id   AF-A0A7S3FDV5-F1
#
_cell.length_a   1.000
_cell.length_b   1.000
_cell.length_c   1.000
_cell.angle_alpha   90.00
_cell.angle_beta   90.00
_cell.angle_gamma   90.00
#
_symmetry.space_group_name_H-M   'P 1'
#
loop_
_entity.id
_entity.type
_entity.pdbx_description
1 polymer ?
#
loop_
_entity_poly.entity_id
_entity_poly.type
_entity_poly.pdbx_seq_one_letter_code
_entity_poly.pdbx_strand_id
1 'polypeptide(L)'
;RAWKHMPRFLWNFAQHLVGGVFMSKPVMWFGAGVPSAQLKLITDELPICEYVLGLFDAVATQNHMAESNYFYRVCLTGKFSPTCCPFWLRRENFEELKRTNAATRLHIKTGTYQAELEKGIYTRAIIMDHMDWLGEEYGENLSVSLAQHIAPGGRIIWRSATKDPPYRKQIEAAGFECTQVAAHSKDTPYIDRINMYASFWVGVRTERA
;
A
#
# COMPACT_ATOMS: atom_id res chain seq x y z
N ARG A 1 -32.95 -21.23 -15.69
CA ARG A 1 -33.60 -22.55 -15.91
C ARG A 1 -32.79 -23.52 -16.78
N ALA A 2 -31.85 -23.06 -17.62
CA ALA A 2 -31.08 -23.95 -18.52
C ALA A 2 -29.93 -24.77 -17.86
N TRP A 3 -29.52 -24.43 -16.63
CA TRP A 3 -28.28 -24.97 -16.04
C TRP A 3 -28.48 -26.27 -15.25
N LYS A 4 -29.73 -26.63 -14.93
CA LYS A 4 -30.06 -27.81 -14.10
C LYS A 4 -29.92 -29.15 -14.84
N HIS A 5 -29.78 -29.14 -16.17
CA HIS A 5 -29.64 -30.34 -17.01
C HIS A 5 -28.31 -30.40 -17.76
N MET A 6 -27.35 -29.51 -17.44
CA MET A 6 -26.07 -29.50 -18.13
C MET A 6 -25.25 -30.73 -17.73
N PRO A 7 -24.73 -31.52 -18.69
CA PRO A 7 -23.82 -32.63 -18.41
C PRO A 7 -22.67 -32.16 -17.51
N ARG A 8 -22.34 -32.96 -16.49
CA ARG A 8 -21.36 -32.60 -15.47
C ARG A 8 -19.98 -32.26 -16.04
N PHE A 9 -19.61 -32.85 -17.18
CA PHE A 9 -18.38 -32.52 -17.89
C PHE A 9 -18.41 -31.11 -18.51
N LEU A 10 -19.54 -30.71 -19.12
CA LEU A 10 -19.71 -29.35 -19.67
C LEU A 10 -19.78 -28.31 -18.56
N TRP A 11 -20.38 -28.66 -17.42
CA TRP A 11 -20.34 -27.86 -16.19
C TRP A 11 -18.91 -27.62 -15.71
N ASN A 12 -18.13 -28.70 -15.53
CA ASN A 12 -16.75 -28.61 -15.09
C ASN A 12 -15.90 -27.84 -16.11
N PHE A 13 -16.07 -28.11 -17.41
CA PHE A 13 -15.37 -27.38 -18.46
C PHE A 13 -15.70 -25.89 -18.44
N ALA A 14 -16.98 -25.51 -18.32
CA ALA A 14 -17.39 -24.13 -18.19
C ALA A 14 -16.84 -23.48 -16.91
N GLN A 15 -16.82 -24.19 -15.79
CA GLN A 15 -16.19 -23.71 -14.54
C GLN A 15 -14.68 -23.52 -14.70
N HIS A 16 -13.98 -24.43 -15.38
CA HIS A 16 -12.54 -24.28 -15.65
C HIS A 16 -12.25 -23.17 -16.65
N LEU A 17 -13.13 -22.94 -17.63
CA LEU A 17 -12.98 -21.87 -18.61
C LEU A 17 -13.29 -20.50 -17.99
N VAL A 18 -14.38 -20.37 -17.24
CA VAL A 18 -14.71 -19.18 -16.46
C VAL A 18 -13.63 -18.93 -15.40
N GLY A 19 -13.25 -19.96 -14.64
CA GLY A 19 -12.18 -19.88 -13.67
C GLY A 19 -10.86 -19.47 -14.31
N GLY A 20 -10.49 -20.06 -15.45
CA GLY A 20 -9.25 -19.73 -16.17
C GLY A 20 -9.24 -18.31 -16.74
N VAL A 21 -10.38 -17.80 -17.20
CA VAL A 21 -10.52 -16.43 -17.72
C VAL A 21 -10.54 -15.41 -16.58
N PHE A 22 -11.36 -15.61 -15.54
CA PHE A 22 -11.50 -14.67 -14.43
C PHE A 22 -10.31 -14.72 -13.44
N MET A 23 -9.66 -15.87 -13.30
CA MET A 23 -8.40 -16.01 -12.54
C MET A 23 -7.16 -15.82 -13.42
N SER A 24 -7.32 -15.38 -14.67
CA SER A 24 -6.17 -15.09 -15.52
C SER A 24 -5.37 -13.93 -14.93
N LYS A 25 -4.04 -13.96 -15.10
CA LYS A 25 -3.15 -12.88 -14.63
C LYS A 25 -3.64 -11.49 -15.09
N PRO A 26 -4.08 -11.30 -16.35
CA PRO A 26 -4.57 -9.99 -16.77
C PRO A 26 -5.83 -9.52 -16.03
N VAL A 27 -6.83 -10.40 -15.85
CA VAL A 27 -8.12 -10.02 -15.26
C VAL A 27 -8.01 -9.76 -13.76
N MET A 28 -7.29 -10.62 -13.03
CA MET A 28 -7.12 -10.46 -11.58
C MET A 28 -6.28 -9.22 -11.23
N TRP A 29 -5.26 -8.90 -12.04
CA TRP A 29 -4.27 -7.89 -11.66
C TRP A 29 -4.51 -6.53 -12.29
N PHE A 30 -4.69 -6.46 -13.61
CA PHE A 30 -5.06 -5.19 -14.24
C PHE A 30 -6.51 -4.80 -13.91
N GLY A 31 -7.41 -5.79 -13.75
CA GLY A 31 -8.78 -5.54 -13.29
C GLY A 31 -8.87 -5.06 -11.84
N ALA A 32 -7.90 -5.41 -11.00
CA ALA A 32 -7.75 -4.87 -9.64
C ALA A 32 -6.95 -3.56 -9.58
N GLY A 33 -6.45 -3.07 -10.72
CA GLY A 33 -5.70 -1.82 -10.83
C GLY A 33 -4.24 -1.89 -10.38
N VAL A 34 -3.63 -3.08 -10.28
CA VAL A 34 -2.21 -3.23 -9.92
C VAL A 34 -1.33 -2.99 -11.15
N PRO A 35 -0.41 -2.01 -11.13
CA PRO A 35 0.48 -1.75 -12.26
C PRO A 35 1.49 -2.87 -12.49
N SER A 36 1.96 -3.01 -13.73
CA SER A 36 2.94 -4.03 -14.11
C SER A 36 4.28 -3.89 -13.37
N ALA A 37 4.71 -2.67 -13.05
CA ALA A 37 5.90 -2.41 -12.26
C ALA A 37 5.79 -3.02 -10.85
N GLN A 38 4.67 -2.77 -10.17
CA GLN A 38 4.41 -3.33 -8.84
C GLN A 38 4.25 -4.85 -8.89
N LEU A 39 3.55 -5.37 -9.90
CA LEU A 39 3.42 -6.82 -10.10
C LEU A 39 4.80 -7.48 -10.27
N LYS A 40 5.70 -6.86 -11.04
CA LYS A 40 7.05 -7.35 -11.25
C LYS A 40 7.81 -7.44 -9.92
N LEU A 41 7.77 -6.39 -9.09
CA LEU A 41 8.40 -6.39 -7.77
C LEU A 41 7.95 -7.56 -6.89
N ILE A 42 6.65 -7.90 -6.93
CA ILE A 42 6.11 -9.05 -6.19
C ILE A 42 6.61 -10.37 -6.79
N THR A 43 6.48 -10.52 -8.12
CA THR A 43 6.77 -11.79 -8.80
C THR A 43 8.26 -12.14 -8.84
N ASP A 44 9.13 -11.15 -8.67
CA ASP A 44 10.57 -11.34 -8.55
C ASP A 44 10.94 -12.00 -7.19
N GLU A 45 10.10 -11.86 -6.16
CA GLU A 45 10.30 -12.52 -4.86
C GLU A 45 9.56 -13.85 -4.74
N LEU A 46 8.27 -13.88 -5.11
CA LEU A 46 7.37 -14.99 -4.84
C LEU A 46 6.32 -15.14 -5.94
N PRO A 47 5.78 -16.36 -6.18
CA PRO A 47 4.59 -16.51 -7.00
C PRO A 47 3.44 -15.66 -6.45
N ILE A 48 2.80 -14.88 -7.32
CA ILE A 48 1.77 -13.92 -6.91
C ILE A 48 0.63 -14.54 -6.09
N CYS A 49 0.23 -15.78 -6.40
CA CYS A 49 -0.79 -16.47 -5.63
C CYS A 49 -0.33 -16.76 -4.20
N GLU A 50 0.93 -17.16 -4.01
CA GLU A 50 1.50 -17.39 -2.68
C GLU A 50 1.61 -16.09 -1.90
N TYR A 51 2.00 -14.99 -2.55
CA TYR A 51 2.01 -13.66 -1.96
C TYR A 51 0.62 -13.34 -1.40
N VAL A 52 -0.41 -13.34 -2.23
CA VAL A 52 -1.80 -13.02 -1.85
C VAL A 52 -2.33 -13.92 -0.75
N LEU A 53 -2.14 -15.24 -0.88
CA LEU A 53 -2.60 -16.19 0.11
C LEU A 53 -1.95 -15.91 1.48
N GLY A 54 -0.64 -15.64 1.49
CA GLY A 54 0.07 -15.26 2.71
C GLY A 54 -0.48 -13.97 3.34
N LEU A 55 -0.77 -12.94 2.54
CA LEU A 55 -1.33 -11.68 3.05
C LEU A 55 -2.70 -11.90 3.71
N PHE A 56 -3.61 -12.60 3.03
CA PHE A 56 -4.96 -12.82 3.53
C PHE A 56 -4.98 -13.78 4.72
N ASP A 57 -4.18 -14.84 4.70
CA ASP A 57 -4.04 -15.77 5.82
C ASP A 57 -3.56 -15.04 7.07
N ALA A 58 -2.51 -14.22 6.94
CA ALA A 58 -2.01 -13.41 8.04
C ALA A 58 -3.06 -12.41 8.57
N VAL A 59 -3.80 -11.72 7.71
CA VAL A 59 -4.85 -10.79 8.17
C VAL A 59 -5.99 -11.53 8.88
N ALA A 60 -6.44 -12.65 8.31
CA ALA A 60 -7.55 -13.42 8.84
C ALA A 60 -7.23 -14.08 10.19
N THR A 61 -5.98 -14.51 10.39
CA THR A 61 -5.52 -15.15 11.62
C THR A 61 -5.18 -14.15 12.72
N GLN A 62 -4.75 -12.93 12.38
CA GLN A 62 -4.27 -11.95 13.35
C GLN A 62 -5.33 -10.92 13.77
N ASN A 63 -6.42 -10.74 13.02
CA ASN A 63 -7.44 -9.72 13.34
C ASN A 63 -8.86 -10.14 13.03
N HIS A 64 -9.79 -9.66 13.85
CA HIS A 64 -11.21 -9.75 13.55
C HIS A 64 -11.62 -8.70 12.52
N MET A 65 -11.85 -9.12 11.28
CA MET A 65 -12.10 -8.21 10.16
C MET A 65 -13.26 -7.23 10.38
N ALA A 66 -14.31 -7.65 11.08
CA ALA A 66 -15.48 -6.81 11.32
C ALA A 66 -15.31 -5.82 12.50
N GLU A 67 -14.45 -6.14 13.47
CA GLU A 67 -14.42 -5.45 14.77
C GLU A 67 -13.10 -4.72 15.05
N SER A 68 -11.97 -5.19 14.55
CA SER A 68 -10.66 -4.56 14.79
C SER A 68 -10.02 -3.95 13.54
N ASN A 69 -10.50 -4.34 12.35
CA ASN A 69 -9.88 -3.99 11.07
C ASN A 69 -10.81 -3.17 10.15
N TYR A 70 -10.86 -1.86 10.38
CA TYR A 70 -11.76 -0.99 9.63
C TYR A 70 -11.49 -0.94 8.13
N PHE A 71 -10.26 -1.27 7.68
CA PHE A 71 -9.89 -1.32 6.26
C PHE A 71 -10.67 -2.42 5.53
N TYR A 72 -10.66 -3.64 6.06
CA TYR A 72 -11.41 -4.75 5.47
C TYR A 72 -12.91 -4.61 5.71
N ARG A 73 -13.32 -4.12 6.89
CA ARG A 73 -14.73 -3.89 7.21
C ARG A 73 -15.43 -3.02 6.17
N VAL A 74 -14.83 -1.88 5.80
CA VAL A 74 -15.46 -0.94 4.86
C VAL A 74 -15.54 -1.53 3.45
N CYS A 75 -14.54 -2.29 3.03
CA CYS A 75 -14.57 -3.01 1.76
C CYS A 75 -15.69 -4.08 1.73
N LEU A 76 -15.89 -4.81 2.82
CA LEU A 76 -16.87 -5.90 2.90
C LEU A 76 -18.31 -5.42 3.13
N THR A 77 -18.49 -4.33 3.87
CA THR A 77 -19.82 -3.90 4.36
C THR A 77 -20.25 -2.53 3.84
N GLY A 78 -19.37 -1.81 3.14
CA GLY A 78 -19.60 -0.45 2.64
C GLY A 78 -19.67 0.64 3.71
N LYS A 79 -19.47 0.32 4.99
CA LYS A 79 -19.58 1.28 6.10
C LYS A 79 -18.61 0.99 7.24
N PHE A 80 -18.23 2.05 7.96
CA PHE A 80 -17.58 1.93 9.27
C PHE A 80 -18.62 1.64 10.36
N SER A 81 -18.16 1.29 11.56
CA SER A 81 -18.99 1.22 12.77
C SER A 81 -18.42 2.14 13.86
N PRO A 82 -19.21 2.50 14.88
CA PRO A 82 -18.72 3.33 15.99
C PRO A 82 -17.49 2.75 16.69
N THR A 83 -17.39 1.42 16.79
CA THR A 83 -16.29 0.71 17.46
C THR A 83 -15.15 0.31 16.52
N CYS A 84 -15.42 0.24 15.21
CA CYS A 84 -14.43 -0.10 14.17
C CYS A 84 -14.46 0.94 13.05
N CYS A 85 -13.67 2.01 13.23
CA CYS A 85 -13.49 3.12 12.31
C CYS A 85 -12.04 3.68 12.39
N PRO A 86 -11.61 4.48 11.40
CA PRO A 86 -10.36 5.23 11.48
C PRO A 86 -10.25 6.05 12.76
N PHE A 87 -9.02 6.23 13.25
CA PHE A 87 -8.75 6.95 14.50
C PHE A 87 -9.43 8.32 14.55
N TRP A 88 -9.37 9.08 13.46
CA TRP A 88 -9.98 10.41 13.35
C TRP A 88 -11.51 10.43 13.26
N LEU A 89 -12.16 9.30 13.00
CA LEU A 89 -13.64 9.17 13.00
C LEU A 89 -14.20 8.72 14.36
N ARG A 90 -13.34 8.36 15.33
CA ARG A 90 -13.79 8.12 16.71
C ARG A 90 -14.39 9.41 17.25
N ARG A 91 -15.51 9.30 17.97
CA ARG A 91 -16.32 10.46 18.38
C ARG A 91 -15.50 11.52 19.10
N GLU A 92 -14.74 11.12 20.11
CA GLU A 92 -13.83 12.00 20.88
C GLU A 92 -12.82 12.73 19.99
N ASN A 93 -12.17 12.01 19.07
CA ASN A 93 -11.16 12.59 18.18
C ASN A 93 -11.77 13.51 17.12
N PHE A 94 -12.95 13.15 16.60
CA PHE A 94 -13.65 13.96 15.62
C PHE A 94 -14.13 15.28 16.20
N GLU A 95 -14.67 15.27 17.42
CA GLU A 95 -15.07 16.49 18.12
C GLU A 95 -13.85 17.36 18.47
N GLU A 96 -12.72 16.76 18.83
CA GLU A 96 -11.47 17.50 19.06
C GLU A 96 -10.94 18.16 17.77
N LEU A 97 -10.98 17.45 16.64
CA LEU A 97 -10.60 18.01 15.33
C LEU A 97 -11.50 19.18 14.93
N LYS A 98 -12.80 19.11 15.23
CA LYS A 98 -13.74 20.22 15.02
C LYS A 98 -13.46 21.40 15.94
N ARG A 99 -13.29 21.15 17.24
CA ARG A 99 -13.04 22.18 18.27
C ARG A 99 -11.78 22.98 17.96
N THR A 100 -10.73 22.30 17.48
CA THR A 100 -9.45 22.92 17.11
C THR A 100 -9.45 23.51 15.69
N ASN A 101 -10.53 23.34 14.94
CA ASN A 101 -10.64 23.74 13.54
C ASN A 101 -9.48 23.18 12.66
N ALA A 102 -9.05 21.95 12.94
CA ALA A 102 -7.88 21.33 12.32
C ALA A 102 -7.98 21.22 10.79
N ALA A 103 -9.21 21.17 10.25
CA ALA A 103 -9.46 21.13 8.81
C ALA A 103 -8.90 22.35 8.06
N THR A 104 -8.74 23.52 8.72
CA THR A 104 -8.13 24.71 8.10
C THR A 104 -6.65 24.53 7.75
N ARG A 105 -5.99 23.54 8.36
CA ARG A 105 -4.59 23.18 8.10
C ARG A 105 -4.46 22.12 7.01
N LEU A 106 -5.58 21.62 6.49
CA LEU A 106 -5.60 20.66 5.39
C LEU A 106 -5.62 21.40 4.05
N HIS A 107 -4.58 21.22 3.28
CA HIS A 107 -4.49 21.75 1.92
C HIS A 107 -4.61 20.59 0.94
N ILE A 108 -5.66 20.61 0.12
CA ILE A 108 -5.88 19.62 -0.93
C ILE A 108 -5.33 20.18 -2.24
N LYS A 109 -4.54 19.38 -2.94
CA LYS A 109 -3.86 19.75 -4.18
C LYS A 109 -4.14 18.69 -5.23
N THR A 110 -4.42 19.14 -6.46
CA THR A 110 -4.61 18.26 -7.62
C THR A 110 -3.42 18.44 -8.55
N GLY A 111 -2.67 17.37 -8.80
CA GLY A 111 -1.45 17.39 -9.59
C GLY A 111 -0.58 16.16 -9.33
N THR A 112 0.66 16.18 -9.80
CA THR A 112 1.64 15.14 -9.48
C THR A 112 2.25 15.39 -8.10
N TYR A 113 2.62 14.31 -7.40
CA TYR A 113 3.24 14.39 -6.07
C TYR A 113 4.52 15.23 -6.11
N GLN A 114 5.40 14.96 -7.07
CA GLN A 114 6.68 15.63 -7.23
C GLN A 114 6.51 17.14 -7.49
N ALA A 115 5.57 17.55 -8.35
CA ALA A 115 5.36 18.97 -8.62
C ALA A 115 4.84 19.74 -7.39
N GLU A 116 4.12 19.11 -6.46
CA GLU A 116 3.73 19.75 -5.20
C GLU A 116 4.86 19.73 -4.18
N LEU A 117 5.63 18.64 -4.09
CA LEU A 117 6.81 18.53 -3.25
C LEU A 117 7.84 19.63 -3.56
N GLU A 118 8.03 19.97 -4.83
CA GLU A 118 9.04 20.96 -5.25
C GLU A 118 8.67 22.42 -4.91
N LYS A 119 7.46 22.67 -4.38
CA LYS A 119 6.98 24.02 -4.03
C LYS A 119 7.41 24.50 -2.65
N GLY A 120 8.04 23.65 -1.83
CA GLY A 120 8.36 23.99 -0.46
C GLY A 120 9.43 23.12 0.16
N ILE A 121 9.70 23.38 1.44
CA ILE A 121 10.56 22.54 2.27
C ILE A 121 9.70 21.90 3.36
N TYR A 122 9.80 20.59 3.52
CA TYR A 122 8.99 19.80 4.43
C TYR A 122 9.85 19.09 5.46
N THR A 123 9.30 18.89 6.65
CA THR A 123 9.95 18.08 7.70
C THR A 123 9.56 16.61 7.62
N ARG A 124 8.44 16.30 6.96
CA ARG A 124 7.90 14.96 6.81
C ARG A 124 7.23 14.81 5.46
N ALA A 125 7.47 13.70 4.78
CA ALA A 125 6.80 13.31 3.55
C ALA A 125 6.35 11.84 3.63
N ILE A 126 5.11 11.57 3.23
CA ILE A 126 4.55 10.23 3.14
C ILE A 126 4.37 9.93 1.66
N ILE A 127 5.24 9.05 1.16
CA ILE A 127 5.30 8.68 -0.26
C ILE A 127 4.33 7.52 -0.52
N MET A 128 3.91 6.78 0.50
CA MET A 128 3.09 5.57 0.33
C MET A 128 3.77 4.57 -0.62
N ASP A 129 3.04 3.92 -1.53
CA ASP A 129 3.51 2.86 -2.41
C ASP A 129 3.58 3.27 -3.89
N HIS A 130 3.37 4.54 -4.22
CA HIS A 130 3.32 4.96 -5.63
C HIS A 130 4.66 4.77 -6.38
N MET A 131 5.78 4.65 -5.67
CA MET A 131 7.07 4.30 -6.28
C MET A 131 7.07 2.88 -6.86
N ASP A 132 6.33 1.94 -6.27
CA ASP A 132 6.16 0.60 -6.85
C ASP A 132 5.41 0.66 -8.18
N TRP A 133 4.56 1.68 -8.37
CA TRP A 133 3.69 1.83 -9.53
C TRP A 133 4.43 2.50 -10.70
N LEU A 134 5.28 3.48 -10.39
CA LEU A 134 5.88 4.38 -11.38
C LEU A 134 7.29 3.96 -11.83
N GLY A 135 7.85 2.91 -11.23
CA GLY A 135 9.11 2.29 -11.67
C GLY A 135 10.36 3.04 -11.22
N GLU A 136 11.52 2.51 -11.63
CA GLU A 136 12.83 2.91 -11.10
C GLU A 136 13.28 4.31 -11.51
N GLU A 137 12.99 4.72 -12.75
CA GLU A 137 13.33 6.08 -13.25
C GLU A 137 12.61 7.16 -12.45
N TYR A 138 11.33 6.94 -12.15
CA TYR A 138 10.58 7.84 -11.29
C TYR A 138 11.14 7.86 -9.86
N GLY A 139 11.51 6.70 -9.32
CA GLY A 139 12.15 6.59 -8.00
C GLY A 139 13.45 7.39 -7.90
N GLU A 140 14.27 7.38 -8.95
CA GLU A 140 15.51 8.15 -9.01
C GLU A 140 15.24 9.66 -8.98
N ASN A 141 14.37 10.13 -9.88
CA ASN A 141 13.99 11.54 -9.96
C ASN A 141 13.36 12.04 -8.64
N LEU A 142 12.45 11.26 -8.06
CA LEU A 142 11.81 11.61 -6.80
C LEU A 142 12.83 11.63 -5.64
N SER A 143 13.81 10.73 -5.62
CA SER A 143 14.85 10.71 -4.58
C SER A 143 15.66 12.01 -4.56
N VAL A 144 15.98 12.54 -5.74
CA VAL A 144 16.67 13.84 -5.88
C VAL A 144 15.77 14.98 -5.36
N SER A 145 14.50 15.03 -5.77
CA SER A 145 13.57 16.08 -5.29
C SER A 145 13.34 15.98 -3.78
N LEU A 146 13.21 14.77 -3.22
CA LEU A 146 13.10 14.58 -1.77
C LEU A 146 14.35 15.11 -1.06
N ALA A 147 15.55 14.87 -1.60
CA ALA A 147 16.77 15.40 -1.01
C ALA A 147 16.81 16.95 -1.00
N GLN A 148 16.25 17.59 -2.02
CA GLN A 148 16.20 19.05 -2.12
C GLN A 148 15.10 19.67 -1.25
N HIS A 149 14.00 18.94 -1.04
CA HIS A 149 12.77 19.48 -0.45
C HIS A 149 12.42 18.92 0.94
N ILE A 150 13.20 17.97 1.47
CA ILE A 150 13.09 17.54 2.86
C ILE A 150 14.20 18.21 3.67
N ALA A 151 13.82 18.93 4.72
CA ALA A 151 14.75 19.59 5.64
C ALA A 151 15.69 18.56 6.29
N PRO A 152 16.95 18.94 6.63
CA PRO A 152 17.83 18.11 7.46
C PRO A 152 17.14 17.60 8.73
N GLY A 153 17.35 16.32 9.07
CA GLY A 153 16.63 15.63 10.15
C GLY A 153 15.15 15.31 9.86
N GLY A 154 14.62 15.75 8.72
CA GLY A 154 13.29 15.44 8.22
C GLY A 154 13.15 13.97 7.82
N ARG A 155 11.91 13.50 7.66
CA ARG A 155 11.61 12.08 7.44
C ARG A 155 10.79 11.83 6.19
N ILE A 156 11.13 10.78 5.48
CA ILE A 156 10.30 10.20 4.42
C ILE A 156 9.79 8.83 4.88
N ILE A 157 8.57 8.49 4.51
CA ILE A 157 7.90 7.25 4.94
C ILE A 157 7.24 6.60 3.73
N TRP A 158 7.50 5.32 3.50
CA TRP A 158 6.92 4.57 2.38
C TRP A 158 6.65 3.11 2.75
N ARG A 159 5.85 2.45 1.92
CA ARG A 159 5.62 1.00 1.93
C ARG A 159 5.95 0.44 0.55
N SER A 160 6.33 -0.83 0.50
CA SER A 160 6.59 -1.50 -0.78
C SER A 160 6.03 -2.92 -0.80
N ALA A 161 5.62 -3.36 -1.99
CA ALA A 161 5.18 -4.71 -2.30
C ALA A 161 6.34 -5.73 -2.31
N THR A 162 7.60 -5.27 -2.27
CA THR A 162 8.81 -6.09 -2.07
C THR A 162 9.42 -5.79 -0.69
N LYS A 163 10.17 -6.74 -0.14
CA LYS A 163 10.89 -6.56 1.11
C LYS A 163 12.01 -5.55 0.97
N ASP A 164 12.76 -5.56 -0.14
CA ASP A 164 13.88 -4.63 -0.40
C ASP A 164 13.69 -3.92 -1.75
N PRO A 165 12.95 -2.80 -1.80
CA PRO A 165 12.70 -2.11 -3.06
C PRO A 165 13.98 -1.50 -3.66
N PRO A 166 14.15 -1.54 -4.99
CA PRO A 166 15.36 -1.06 -5.65
C PRO A 166 15.62 0.43 -5.41
N TYR A 167 14.55 1.24 -5.36
CA TYR A 167 14.62 2.67 -5.12
C TYR A 167 15.08 3.05 -3.69
N ARG A 168 15.17 2.10 -2.75
CA ARG A 168 15.82 2.35 -1.44
C ARG A 168 17.24 2.87 -1.63
N LYS A 169 18.01 2.24 -2.52
CA LYS A 169 19.42 2.62 -2.77
C LYS A 169 19.52 4.01 -3.39
N GLN A 170 18.56 4.38 -4.23
CA GLN A 170 18.48 5.71 -4.83
C GLN A 170 18.21 6.77 -3.75
N ILE A 171 17.28 6.48 -2.83
CA ILE A 171 16.99 7.32 -1.67
C ILE A 171 18.23 7.45 -0.76
N GLU A 172 18.94 6.37 -0.47
CA GLU A 172 20.17 6.39 0.32
C GLU A 172 21.26 7.25 -0.34
N ALA A 173 21.51 7.04 -1.64
CA ALA A 173 22.45 7.82 -2.42
C ALA A 173 22.09 9.32 -2.46
N ALA A 174 20.80 9.65 -2.42
CA ALA A 174 20.32 11.03 -2.37
C ALA A 174 20.61 11.71 -1.00
N GLY A 175 21.02 10.96 0.03
CA GLY A 175 21.40 11.49 1.34
C GLY A 175 20.35 11.24 2.42
N PHE A 176 19.79 10.03 2.46
CA PHE A 176 18.90 9.59 3.53
C PHE A 176 19.48 8.34 4.20
N GLU A 177 19.31 8.25 5.51
CA GLU A 177 19.52 7.02 6.26
C GLU A 177 18.21 6.23 6.28
N CYS A 178 18.18 5.10 5.59
CA CYS A 178 16.99 4.28 5.43
C CYS A 178 16.96 3.13 6.44
N THR A 179 15.85 2.99 7.16
CA THR A 179 15.59 1.89 8.09
C THR A 179 14.37 1.11 7.66
N GLN A 180 14.51 -0.21 7.53
CA GLN A 180 13.38 -1.11 7.39
C GLN A 180 12.73 -1.27 8.77
N VAL A 181 11.57 -0.68 8.95
CA VAL A 181 10.86 -0.68 10.24
C VAL A 181 10.11 -1.99 10.44
N ALA A 182 9.54 -2.54 9.37
CA ALA A 182 8.92 -3.85 9.38
C ALA A 182 8.98 -4.48 7.99
N ALA A 183 9.07 -5.81 7.92
CA ALA A 183 8.95 -6.56 6.68
C ALA A 183 8.39 -7.96 6.95
N HIS A 184 7.72 -8.52 5.96
CA HIS A 184 7.24 -9.89 6.03
C HIS A 184 8.40 -10.87 6.14
N SER A 185 8.27 -11.78 7.09
CA SER A 185 9.13 -12.95 7.23
C SER A 185 8.28 -14.14 7.63
N LYS A 186 8.89 -15.33 7.71
CA LYS A 186 8.20 -16.52 8.23
C LYS A 186 7.72 -16.31 9.68
N ASP A 187 8.49 -15.57 10.46
CA ASP A 187 8.20 -15.30 11.88
C ASP A 187 7.29 -14.08 12.07
N THR A 188 7.30 -13.15 11.11
CA THR A 188 6.52 -11.91 11.12
C THR A 188 5.68 -11.78 9.83
N PRO A 189 4.66 -12.63 9.62
CA PRO A 189 3.82 -12.59 8.42
C PRO A 189 2.82 -11.42 8.42
N TYR A 190 2.69 -10.73 9.54
CA TYR A 190 1.73 -9.65 9.75
C TYR A 190 2.42 -8.40 10.30
N ILE A 191 2.45 -7.32 9.50
CA ILE A 191 3.16 -6.07 9.86
C ILE A 191 2.22 -4.86 10.02
N ASP A 192 1.03 -4.88 9.42
CA ASP A 192 0.00 -3.86 9.62
C ASP A 192 -1.42 -4.39 9.34
N ARG A 193 -2.46 -3.60 9.66
CA ARG A 193 -3.88 -4.01 9.50
C ARG A 193 -4.35 -4.18 8.07
N ILE A 194 -3.66 -3.62 7.08
CA ILE A 194 -3.93 -3.89 5.67
C ILE A 194 -3.13 -5.10 5.22
N ASN A 195 -1.89 -5.22 5.66
CA ASN A 195 -0.93 -6.27 5.35
C ASN A 195 -0.76 -6.56 3.85
N MET A 196 -0.99 -5.57 2.97
CA MET A 196 -0.88 -5.74 1.51
C MET A 196 0.53 -5.47 0.96
N TYR A 197 1.40 -4.88 1.79
CA TYR A 197 2.77 -4.52 1.44
C TYR A 197 3.74 -5.40 2.22
N ALA A 198 4.82 -5.81 1.57
CA ALA A 198 5.84 -6.68 2.14
C ALA A 198 6.80 -5.95 3.08
N SER A 199 6.89 -4.62 3.00
CA SER A 199 7.76 -3.83 3.87
C SER A 199 7.27 -2.42 4.17
N PHE A 200 7.71 -1.89 5.31
CA PHE A 200 7.49 -0.53 5.80
C PHE A 200 8.84 0.11 6.14
N TRP A 201 9.08 1.31 5.61
CA TRP A 201 10.38 1.96 5.65
C TRP A 201 10.28 3.42 6.09
N VAL A 202 11.34 3.89 6.74
CA VAL A 202 11.55 5.29 7.09
C VAL A 202 12.94 5.70 6.64
N GLY A 203 13.03 6.84 5.95
CA GLY A 203 14.29 7.48 5.59
C GLY A 203 14.44 8.79 6.37
N VAL A 204 15.58 8.99 7.03
CA VAL A 204 15.90 10.25 7.74
C VAL A 204 16.89 11.04 6.90
N ARG A 205 16.56 12.29 6.59
CA ARG A 205 17.43 13.19 5.84
C ARG A 205 18.68 13.47 6.67
N THR A 206 19.84 13.11 6.14
CA THR A 206 21.09 13.41 6.84
C THR A 206 21.34 14.91 6.85
N GLU A 207 21.81 15.43 7.98
CA GLU A 207 22.45 16.74 8.03
C GLU A 207 23.73 16.59 7.23
N ARG A 208 23.74 16.94 5.94
CA ARG A 208 24.94 16.72 5.13
C ARG A 208 26.13 17.49 5.73
N ALA A 209 27.27 16.80 5.74
CA ALA A 209 28.61 17.35 5.93
C ALA A 209 28.91 18.51 4.97
#